data_AF-A0A257NDK3-F1
#
_entry.id   AF-A0A257NDK3-F1
#
_cell.length_a   1.000
_cell.length_b   1.000
_cell.length_c   1.000
_cell.angle_alpha   90.00
_cell.angle_beta   90.00
_cell.angle_gamma   90.00
#
_symmetry.space_group_name_H-M   'P 1'
#
loop_
_entity.id
_entity.type
_entity.pdbx_description
1 polymer ?
#
loop_
_entity_poly.entity_id
_entity_poly.type
_entity_poly.pdbx_seq_one_letter_code
_entity_poly.pdbx_strand_id
1 'polypeptide(L)'
;MKVISDNQLSTVENIQPKQVSALIAAHLATVESLLSRTATQAELITTTDPRLFEHLIKRYRFTVNERMQLKNQLSRWNVVTNHQSLDLDEAGLRSAKDVLHWLDQRINNTDFYL
;
A
#
# COMPACT_ATOMS: atom_id res chain seq x y z
N MET A 1 -0.56 -14.22 12.21
CA MET A 1 0.43 -15.30 12.41
C MET A 1 0.03 -16.08 13.66
N LYS A 2 0.02 -17.42 13.63
CA LYS A 2 -0.48 -18.25 14.73
C LYS A 2 0.67 -19.11 15.28
N VAL A 3 0.96 -19.02 16.58
CA VAL A 3 1.85 -19.95 17.28
C VAL A 3 1.00 -21.11 17.77
N ILE A 4 1.35 -22.34 17.40
CA ILE A 4 0.58 -23.55 17.74
C ILE A 4 1.33 -24.30 18.84
N SER A 5 0.75 -24.32 20.05
CA SER A 5 1.33 -25.00 21.22
C SER A 5 0.71 -26.38 21.49
N ASP A 6 -0.46 -26.66 20.93
CA ASP A 6 -1.14 -27.95 20.97
C ASP A 6 -0.96 -28.68 19.64
N ASN A 7 -0.40 -29.88 19.67
CA ASN A 7 -0.25 -30.68 18.46
C ASN A 7 -0.34 -32.17 18.81
N GLN A 8 -0.26 -33.06 17.82
CA GLN A 8 -0.37 -34.51 18.04
C GLN A 8 0.69 -35.07 19.02
N LEU A 9 1.78 -34.32 19.28
CA LEU A 9 2.83 -34.69 20.22
C LEU A 9 2.63 -34.09 21.63
N SER A 10 1.76 -33.08 21.77
CA SER A 10 1.43 -32.39 23.01
C SER A 10 -0.08 -32.15 23.11
N THR A 11 -0.80 -33.10 23.71
CA THR A 11 -2.23 -32.97 24.03
C THR A 11 -2.47 -31.83 25.03
N VAL A 12 -3.65 -31.21 24.96
CA VAL A 12 -4.04 -30.02 25.78
C VAL A 12 -3.81 -30.22 27.28
N GLU A 13 -3.94 -31.46 27.75
CA GLU A 13 -3.74 -31.87 29.16
C GLU A 13 -2.29 -31.76 29.64
N ASN A 14 -1.31 -31.71 28.73
CA ASN A 14 0.12 -31.70 29.04
C ASN A 14 0.80 -30.35 28.73
N ILE A 15 0.03 -29.34 28.32
CA ILE A 15 0.55 -28.01 27.98
C ILE A 15 0.81 -27.23 29.26
N GLN A 16 2.08 -27.02 29.60
CA GLN A 16 2.43 -26.18 30.74
C GLN A 16 2.60 -24.71 30.34
N PRO A 17 2.11 -23.76 31.17
CA PRO A 17 2.25 -22.33 30.91
C PRO A 17 3.71 -21.90 30.65
N LYS A 18 4.68 -22.50 31.34
CA LYS A 18 6.12 -22.22 31.12
C LYS A 18 6.61 -22.62 29.73
N GLN A 19 6.10 -23.72 29.17
CA GLN A 19 6.47 -24.20 27.84
C GLN A 19 5.88 -23.29 26.76
N VAL A 20 4.63 -22.84 26.94
CA VAL A 20 3.99 -21.86 26.04
C VAL A 20 4.74 -20.54 26.05
N SER A 21 5.10 -20.02 27.23
CA SER A 21 5.89 -18.79 27.35
C SER A 21 7.26 -18.91 26.69
N ALA A 22 7.93 -20.06 26.80
CA ALA A 22 9.21 -20.30 26.13
C ALA A 22 9.07 -20.37 24.60
N LEU A 23 8.01 -21.01 24.10
CA LEU A 23 7.71 -21.06 22.66
C LEU A 23 7.40 -19.66 22.09
N ILE A 24 6.61 -18.87 22.80
CA ILE A 24 6.32 -17.47 22.41
C ILE A 24 7.62 -16.67 22.39
N ALA A 25 8.44 -16.75 23.43
CA ALA A 25 9.70 -16.03 23.52
C ALA A 25 10.68 -16.43 22.40
N ALA A 26 10.75 -17.72 22.05
CA ALA A 26 11.62 -18.22 20.99
C ALA A 26 11.24 -17.69 19.60
N HIS A 27 9.96 -17.42 19.37
CA HIS A 27 9.49 -16.95 18.07
C HIS A 27 9.26 -15.44 17.99
N LEU A 28 9.21 -14.72 19.12
CA LEU A 28 8.92 -13.29 19.17
C LEU A 28 9.89 -12.47 18.31
N ALA A 29 11.20 -12.73 18.41
CA ALA A 29 12.21 -12.03 17.60
C ALA A 29 12.03 -12.27 16.09
N THR A 30 11.57 -13.47 15.71
CA THR A 30 11.26 -13.78 14.31
C THR A 30 10.00 -13.05 13.83
N VAL A 31 8.98 -12.95 14.69
CA VAL A 31 7.76 -12.18 14.42
C VAL A 31 8.10 -10.70 14.21
N GLU A 32 8.90 -10.12 15.10
CA GLU A 32 9.34 -8.72 15.02
C GLU A 32 10.17 -8.47 13.76
N SER A 33 11.10 -9.37 13.43
CA SER A 33 11.90 -9.28 12.20
C SER A 33 11.02 -9.32 10.94
N LEU A 34 10.03 -10.22 10.90
CA LEU A 34 9.09 -10.30 9.78
C LEU A 34 8.22 -9.05 9.69
N LEU A 35 7.73 -8.53 10.83
CA LEU A 35 6.93 -7.30 10.87
C LEU A 35 7.74 -6.11 10.33
N SER A 36 8.98 -5.96 10.79
CA SER A 36 9.90 -4.89 10.34
C SER A 36 10.20 -4.97 8.85
N ARG A 37 10.45 -6.17 8.32
CA ARG A 37 10.67 -6.38 6.88
C ARG A 37 9.43 -6.05 6.06
N THR A 38 8.25 -6.46 6.51
CA THR A 38 7.00 -6.13 5.83
C THR A 38 6.67 -4.64 5.88
N ALA A 39 6.98 -3.94 6.98
CA ALA A 39 6.81 -2.50 7.10
C ALA A 39 7.77 -1.75 6.15
N THR A 40 9.04 -2.13 6.13
CA THR A 40 10.06 -1.55 5.23
C THR A 40 9.68 -1.77 3.76
N GLN A 41 9.16 -2.94 3.42
CA GLN A 41 8.68 -3.21 2.06
C GLN A 41 7.38 -2.45 1.73
N ALA A 42 6.49 -2.25 2.70
CA ALA A 42 5.29 -1.45 2.52
C ALA A 42 5.62 0.03 2.24
N GLU A 43 6.67 0.57 2.89
CA GLU A 43 7.20 1.90 2.59
C GLU A 43 7.70 2.02 1.15
N LEU A 44 8.31 0.95 0.61
CA LEU A 44 8.75 0.92 -0.80
C LEU A 44 7.58 0.79 -1.80
N ILE A 45 6.45 0.22 -1.39
CA ILE A 45 5.25 0.06 -2.23
C ILE A 45 4.38 1.33 -2.20
N THR A 46 4.55 2.19 -1.20
CA THR A 46 3.74 3.41 -1.02
C THR A 46 4.40 4.65 -1.62
N THR A 47 4.91 4.56 -2.84
CA THR A 47 5.17 5.74 -3.66
C THR A 47 3.91 6.08 -4.46
N THR A 48 2.84 6.49 -3.78
CA THR A 48 1.94 7.50 -4.37
C THR A 48 2.52 8.82 -3.91
N ASP A 49 2.86 9.76 -4.79
CA ASP A 49 3.36 11.07 -4.35
C ASP A 49 2.30 11.69 -3.42
N PRO A 50 2.52 11.70 -2.10
CA PRO A 50 1.48 12.12 -1.16
C PRO A 50 1.14 13.58 -1.41
N ARG A 51 2.11 14.36 -1.93
CA ARG A 51 1.95 15.78 -2.19
C ARG A 51 0.98 16.03 -3.33
N LEU A 52 1.07 15.25 -4.41
CA LEU A 52 0.20 15.44 -5.57
C LEU A 52 -1.23 14.97 -5.31
N PHE A 53 -1.39 13.85 -4.59
CA PHE A 53 -2.72 13.41 -4.13
C PHE A 53 -3.38 14.47 -3.22
N GLU A 54 -2.65 14.93 -2.20
CA GLU A 54 -3.15 15.95 -1.26
C GLU A 54 -3.45 17.29 -1.96
N HIS A 55 -2.62 17.70 -2.92
CA HIS A 55 -2.86 18.90 -3.73
C HIS A 55 -4.19 18.81 -4.50
N LEU A 56 -4.40 17.70 -5.21
CA LEU A 56 -5.60 17.51 -6.01
C LEU A 56 -6.87 17.44 -5.16
N ILE A 57 -6.87 16.71 -4.04
CA ILE A 57 -8.06 16.62 -3.18
C ILE A 57 -8.40 17.91 -2.44
N LYS A 58 -7.43 18.82 -2.25
CA LYS A 58 -7.67 20.18 -1.73
C LYS A 58 -8.22 21.10 -2.80
N ARG A 59 -7.76 20.94 -4.05
CA ARG A 59 -8.13 21.79 -5.18
C ARG A 59 -9.50 21.46 -5.75
N TYR A 60 -9.83 20.17 -5.86
CA TYR A 60 -11.07 19.69 -6.47
C TYR A 60 -11.90 18.89 -5.47
N ARG A 61 -13.22 18.94 -5.62
CA ARG A 61 -14.14 18.20 -4.75
C ARG A 61 -14.31 16.77 -5.26
N PHE A 62 -13.52 15.86 -4.70
CA PHE A 62 -13.66 14.41 -4.93
C PHE A 62 -14.62 13.78 -3.92
N THR A 63 -15.50 12.90 -4.40
CA THR A 63 -16.23 11.92 -3.58
C THR A 63 -15.28 10.83 -3.07
N VAL A 64 -15.72 10.02 -2.10
CA VAL A 64 -14.92 8.92 -1.53
C VAL A 64 -14.45 7.93 -2.62
N ASN A 65 -15.34 7.58 -3.55
CA ASN A 65 -15.00 6.67 -4.64
C ASN A 65 -13.99 7.29 -5.60
N GLU A 66 -14.17 8.57 -5.96
CA GLU A 66 -13.26 9.28 -6.85
C GLU A 66 -11.87 9.47 -6.21
N ARG A 67 -11.77 9.61 -4.89
CA ARG A 67 -10.46 9.63 -4.19
C ARG A 67 -9.73 8.30 -4.28
N MET A 68 -10.45 7.19 -4.13
CA MET A 68 -9.85 5.86 -4.32
C MET A 68 -9.39 5.68 -5.77
N GLN A 69 -10.22 6.11 -6.74
CA GLN A 69 -9.86 6.06 -8.15
C GLN A 69 -8.60 6.90 -8.44
N LEU A 70 -8.53 8.13 -7.90
CA LEU A 70 -7.36 9.00 -8.04
C LEU A 70 -6.11 8.33 -7.49
N LYS A 71 -6.19 7.75 -6.29
CA LYS A 71 -5.05 7.05 -5.67
C LYS A 71 -4.56 5.91 -6.55
N ASN A 72 -5.47 5.08 -7.06
CA ASN A 72 -5.13 3.96 -7.95
C ASN A 72 -4.49 4.43 -9.26
N GLN A 73 -5.00 5.49 -9.87
CA GLN A 73 -4.44 6.04 -11.10
C GLN A 73 -3.05 6.65 -10.87
N LEU A 74 -2.85 7.39 -9.79
CA LEU A 74 -1.52 7.94 -9.45
C LEU A 74 -0.49 6.84 -9.15
N SER A 75 -0.90 5.78 -8.44
CA SER A 75 -0.05 4.60 -8.26
C SER A 75 0.31 3.95 -9.61
N ARG A 76 -0.68 3.77 -10.49
CA ARG A 76 -0.46 3.20 -11.83
C ARG A 76 0.48 4.06 -12.66
N TRP A 77 0.31 5.38 -12.66
CA TRP A 77 1.22 6.32 -13.30
C TRP A 77 2.66 6.10 -12.83
N ASN A 78 2.89 6.07 -11.52
CA ASN A 78 4.23 5.90 -10.97
C ASN A 78 4.89 4.58 -11.40
N VAL A 79 4.12 3.51 -11.59
CA VAL A 79 4.64 2.24 -12.12
C VAL A 79 4.98 2.35 -13.61
N VAL A 80 4.07 2.90 -14.42
CA VAL A 80 4.24 3.00 -15.89
C VAL A 80 5.41 3.92 -16.26
N THR A 81 5.61 5.00 -15.50
CA THR A 81 6.60 6.03 -15.81
C THR A 81 7.89 5.91 -15.00
N ASN A 82 8.07 4.81 -14.26
CA ASN A 82 9.20 4.62 -13.35
C ASN A 82 9.42 5.82 -12.41
N HIS A 83 8.32 6.27 -11.78
CA HIS A 83 8.27 7.36 -10.80
C HIS A 83 8.64 8.74 -11.37
N GLN A 84 8.44 8.97 -12.67
CA GLN A 84 8.54 10.32 -13.22
C GLN A 84 7.46 11.25 -12.65
N SER A 85 7.86 12.50 -12.43
CA SER A 85 6.95 13.56 -12.00
C SER A 85 5.84 13.76 -13.01
N LEU A 86 4.60 13.77 -12.53
CA LEU A 86 3.43 14.11 -13.33
C LEU A 86 3.34 15.63 -13.46
N ASP A 87 3.57 16.15 -14.66
CA ASP A 87 3.35 17.57 -14.95
C ASP A 87 1.87 17.79 -15.31
N LEU A 88 1.13 18.36 -14.37
CA LEU A 88 -0.30 18.64 -14.49
C LEU A 88 -0.48 19.99 -15.19
N ASP A 89 -0.99 19.97 -16.42
CA ASP A 89 -1.47 21.18 -17.08
C ASP A 89 -2.85 21.55 -16.49
N GLU A 90 -2.83 22.35 -15.43
CA GLU A 90 -4.02 22.75 -14.67
C GLU A 90 -4.97 23.66 -15.47
N ALA A 91 -4.54 24.22 -16.61
CA ALA A 91 -5.32 25.22 -17.35
C ALA A 91 -6.66 24.69 -17.91
N GLY A 92 -6.77 23.37 -18.10
CA GLY A 92 -7.98 22.71 -18.64
C GLY A 92 -8.86 22.00 -17.61
N LEU A 93 -8.39 21.79 -16.39
CA LEU A 93 -9.02 20.88 -15.42
C LEU A 93 -9.94 21.64 -14.48
N ARG A 94 -11.27 21.45 -14.62
CA ARG A 94 -12.29 22.19 -13.86
C ARG A 94 -12.96 21.34 -12.78
N SER A 95 -12.96 20.03 -12.93
CA SER A 95 -13.62 19.11 -12.01
C SER A 95 -12.76 17.89 -11.66
N ALA A 96 -13.11 17.22 -10.56
CA ALA A 96 -12.50 15.96 -10.14
C ALA A 96 -12.56 14.90 -11.26
N LYS A 97 -13.66 14.85 -12.01
CA LYS A 97 -13.82 13.92 -13.14
C LYS A 97 -12.89 14.25 -14.30
N ASP A 98 -12.68 15.53 -14.58
CA ASP A 98 -11.73 15.95 -15.62
C ASP A 98 -10.31 15.52 -15.25
N VAL A 99 -9.93 15.68 -13.98
CA VAL A 99 -8.62 15.22 -13.47
C VAL A 99 -8.46 13.71 -13.64
N LEU A 100 -9.47 12.92 -13.22
CA LEU A 100 -9.43 11.46 -13.35
C LEU A 100 -9.37 11.01 -14.82
N HIS A 101 -10.11 11.68 -15.69
CA HIS A 101 -10.13 11.37 -17.12
C HIS A 101 -8.81 11.73 -17.79
N TRP A 102 -8.27 12.92 -17.51
CA TRP A 102 -6.97 13.35 -18.02
C TRP A 102 -5.85 12.41 -17.58
N LEU A 103 -5.84 11.99 -16.30
CA LEU A 103 -4.85 11.06 -15.79
C LEU A 103 -4.95 9.69 -16.45
N ASP A 104 -6.18 9.19 -16.67
CA ASP A 104 -6.40 7.94 -17.39
C ASP A 104 -5.88 7.98 -18.83
N GLN A 105 -6.16 9.07 -19.55
CA GLN A 105 -5.66 9.27 -20.90
C GLN A 105 -4.12 9.32 -20.93
N ARG A 106 -3.50 10.02 -19.98
CA ARG A 106 -2.03 10.11 -19.90
C ARG A 106 -1.40 8.75 -19.63
N ILE A 107 -1.96 7.96 -18.70
CA ILE A 107 -1.48 6.61 -18.41
C ILE A 107 -1.63 5.70 -19.64
N ASN A 108 -2.76 5.74 -20.33
CA ASN A 108 -3.01 4.87 -21.48
C ASN A 108 -2.23 5.28 -22.74
N ASN A 109 -1.84 6.56 -22.86
CA ASN A 109 -1.00 7.06 -23.95
C ASN A 109 0.51 6.93 -23.67
N THR A 110 0.91 6.51 -22.47
CA THR A 110 2.31 6.25 -22.18
C THR A 110 2.63 4.84 -22.67
N ASP A 111 3.31 4.75 -23.82
CA ASP A 111 3.75 3.46 -24.37
C ASP A 111 4.65 2.75 -23.36
N PHE A 112 4.23 1.54 -22.95
CA PHE A 112 5.03 0.64 -22.15
C PHE A 112 6.23 0.16 -22.98
N TYR A 113 7.41 0.70 -22.71
CA TYR A 113 8.66 0.04 -23.11
C TYR A 113 8.94 -1.07 -22.08
N LEU A 114 8.48 -2.29 -22.41
CA LEU A 114 8.89 -3.55 -21.77
C LEU A 114 10.21 -4.05 -22.39
#